data_AF-A0A1Q3FGS4-F1
#
_entry.id   AF-A0A1Q3FGS4-F1
#
_cell.length_a   1.000
_cell.length_b   1.000
_cell.length_c   1.000
_cell.angle_alpha   90.00
_cell.angle_beta   90.00
_cell.angle_gamma   90.00
#
_symmetry.space_group_name_H-M   'P 1'
#
loop_
_entity.id
_entity.type
_entity.pdbx_description
1 polymer ?
#
loop_
_entity_poly.entity_id
_entity_poly.type
_entity_poly.pdbx_seq_one_letter_code
_entity_poly.pdbx_strand_id
1 'polypeptide(L)'
;MARKILILPLLAAFCALGPVAQADSAIDEFDETGRYTIEGKVYPPELFGGSDLSWQIDTQISINGGEYKGFLRDDGSFVISSVPSGSYVVEILNPDYYYESVRVEINPKGKFRARKLNYVQPSQVVQVPYPLKLKALTRFRYFQQREQWKITDFLFNPMVLMMILPLFVMLILPKMMSDPETKKEMENLNLSKMTNDMPEISEMITSFFTGGAPQAGGSKEKDKAKSSSSKQGKKKN
;
A
#
# COMPACT_ATOMS: atom_id res chain seq x y z
N MET A 1 62.94 -10.29 58.20
CA MET A 1 62.66 -9.83 56.82
C MET A 1 63.71 -10.47 55.92
N ALA A 2 63.47 -11.19 54.82
CA ALA A 2 62.26 -11.64 54.15
C ALA A 2 62.65 -12.92 53.36
N ARG A 3 61.91 -14.02 53.56
CA ARG A 3 61.83 -15.15 52.62
C ARG A 3 60.75 -14.78 51.61
N LYS A 4 61.01 -14.91 50.29
CA LYS A 4 60.12 -14.78 49.10
C LYS A 4 60.90 -14.03 48.00
N ILE A 5 61.02 -14.41 46.73
CA ILE A 5 60.30 -15.29 45.81
C ILE A 5 61.30 -15.59 44.67
N LEU A 6 61.63 -16.86 44.43
CA LEU A 6 62.45 -17.31 43.30
C LEU A 6 61.55 -18.18 42.40
N ILE A 7 60.50 -17.57 41.84
CA ILE A 7 59.50 -18.25 40.98
C ILE A 7 59.32 -17.52 39.64
N LEU A 8 59.85 -16.31 39.49
CA LEU A 8 59.60 -15.46 38.33
C LEU A 8 60.34 -15.81 37.02
N PRO A 9 61.56 -16.41 36.99
CA PRO A 9 62.20 -16.68 35.69
C PRO A 9 61.79 -18.04 35.09
N LEU A 10 61.24 -18.97 35.89
CA LEU A 10 60.86 -20.31 35.40
C LEU A 10 59.53 -20.28 34.62
N LEU A 11 58.63 -19.37 34.96
CA LEU A 11 57.34 -19.21 34.26
C LEU A 11 57.50 -18.55 32.87
N ALA A 12 58.53 -17.71 32.69
CA ALA A 12 58.81 -17.04 31.42
C ALA A 12 59.40 -17.99 30.37
N ALA A 13 60.17 -19.01 30.79
CA ALA A 13 60.75 -19.99 29.88
C ALA A 13 59.72 -21.03 29.37
N PHE A 14 58.64 -21.28 30.12
CA PHE A 14 57.59 -22.21 29.71
C PHE A 14 56.61 -21.61 28.66
N CYS A 15 56.60 -20.28 28.49
CA CYS A 15 55.80 -19.63 27.45
C CYS A 15 56.44 -19.66 26.05
N ALA A 16 57.70 -20.06 25.91
CA ALA A 16 58.41 -20.07 24.61
C ALA A 16 58.31 -21.40 23.85
N LEU A 17 57.62 -22.40 24.40
CA LEU A 17 57.46 -23.75 23.82
C LEU A 17 56.00 -24.22 23.83
N GLY A 18 55.05 -23.28 23.77
CA GLY A 18 53.67 -23.63 23.46
C GLY A 18 53.59 -24.19 22.03
N PRO A 19 52.76 -25.22 21.77
CA PRO A 19 52.51 -25.65 20.40
C PRO A 19 52.02 -24.43 19.64
N VAL A 20 52.67 -24.13 18.51
CA VAL A 20 52.10 -23.29 17.46
C VAL A 20 50.81 -23.99 17.08
N ALA A 21 49.71 -23.57 17.73
CA ALA A 21 48.39 -23.80 17.23
C ALA A 21 48.37 -23.04 15.92
N GLN A 22 48.70 -23.78 14.85
CA GLN A 22 48.30 -23.43 13.52
C GLN A 22 46.79 -23.23 13.67
N ALA A 23 46.39 -21.97 13.73
CA ALA A 23 45.02 -21.61 13.44
C ALA A 23 44.86 -22.12 12.02
N ASP A 24 44.35 -23.35 11.94
CA ASP A 24 43.69 -23.84 10.76
C ASP A 24 42.55 -22.84 10.61
N SER A 25 42.84 -21.74 9.93
CA SER A 25 41.84 -21.07 9.14
C SER A 25 41.40 -22.16 8.19
N ALA A 26 40.44 -22.96 8.66
CA ALA A 26 39.37 -23.46 7.84
C ALA A 26 38.81 -22.20 7.18
N ILE A 27 39.50 -21.79 6.11
CA ILE A 27 38.89 -21.29 4.91
C ILE A 27 37.93 -22.42 4.62
N ASP A 28 36.72 -22.25 5.15
CA ASP A 28 35.59 -23.07 4.82
C ASP A 28 35.62 -23.06 3.30
N GLU A 29 36.02 -24.20 2.74
CA GLU A 29 36.21 -24.42 1.32
C GLU A 29 34.78 -24.47 0.75
N PHE A 30 34.09 -23.32 0.82
CA PHE A 30 32.84 -23.05 0.15
C PHE A 30 33.19 -23.03 -1.32
N ASP A 31 33.20 -24.24 -1.89
CA ASP A 31 32.94 -24.57 -3.27
C ASP A 31 33.26 -23.37 -4.18
N GLU A 32 34.49 -23.28 -4.68
CA GLU A 32 34.86 -22.27 -5.69
C GLU A 32 33.97 -22.39 -6.95
N THR A 33 33.24 -23.51 -7.05
CA THR A 33 32.16 -23.85 -7.99
C THR A 33 30.76 -23.29 -7.66
N GLY A 34 30.55 -22.66 -6.50
CA GLY A 34 29.23 -22.28 -5.94
C GLY A 34 28.86 -20.80 -6.05
N ARG A 35 29.60 -20.01 -6.85
CA ARG A 35 29.30 -18.59 -7.09
C ARG A 35 28.50 -18.43 -8.37
N TYR A 36 27.38 -17.72 -8.26
CA TYR A 36 26.44 -17.48 -9.35
C TYR A 36 26.38 -16.01 -9.72
N THR A 37 25.88 -15.76 -10.91
CA THR A 37 25.69 -14.41 -11.45
C THR A 37 24.19 -14.15 -11.63
N ILE A 38 23.71 -13.08 -11.01
CA ILE A 38 22.34 -12.60 -11.19
C ILE A 38 22.34 -11.59 -12.32
N GLU A 39 21.48 -11.83 -13.30
CA GLU A 39 21.36 -11.02 -14.51
C GLU A 39 19.95 -10.50 -14.72
N GLY A 40 19.86 -9.30 -15.26
CA GLY A 40 18.59 -8.69 -15.58
C GLY A 40 18.72 -7.46 -16.47
N LYS A 41 17.56 -6.96 -16.88
CA LYS A 41 17.40 -5.75 -17.66
C LYS A 41 16.32 -4.88 -17.04
N VAL A 42 16.68 -3.62 -16.80
CA VAL A 42 15.77 -2.57 -16.36
C VAL A 42 15.36 -1.77 -17.59
N TYR A 43 14.06 -1.65 -17.80
CA TYR A 43 13.52 -0.87 -18.91
C TYR A 43 13.34 0.59 -18.49
N PRO A 44 13.55 1.54 -19.42
CA PRO A 44 13.32 2.94 -19.15
C PRO A 44 11.87 3.21 -18.73
N PRO A 45 11.64 4.28 -17.96
CA PRO A 45 10.31 4.74 -17.58
C PRO A 45 9.59 5.42 -18.76
N GLU A 46 9.34 4.69 -19.85
CA GLU A 46 8.76 5.19 -21.11
C GLU A 46 7.41 5.90 -20.90
N LEU A 47 6.60 5.40 -19.97
CA LEU A 47 5.29 5.95 -19.61
C LEU A 47 5.36 7.34 -18.97
N PHE A 48 6.54 7.76 -18.50
CA PHE A 48 6.73 8.98 -17.73
C PHE A 48 7.54 10.06 -18.46
N GLY A 49 7.85 9.84 -19.75
CA GLY A 49 8.36 10.88 -20.66
C GLY A 49 9.82 11.29 -20.47
N GLY A 50 10.64 10.49 -19.79
CA GLY A 50 12.07 10.76 -19.63
C GLY A 50 12.88 10.14 -20.76
N SER A 51 13.25 10.94 -21.77
CA SER A 51 14.19 10.56 -22.85
C SER A 51 15.66 10.56 -22.42
N ASP A 52 15.93 10.95 -21.17
CA ASP A 52 17.25 11.38 -20.75
C ASP A 52 17.95 10.23 -20.04
N LEU A 53 19.26 10.03 -20.29
CA LEU A 53 20.07 9.00 -19.64
C LEU A 53 20.22 9.18 -18.11
N SER A 54 19.69 10.27 -17.53
CA SER A 54 19.76 10.58 -16.10
C SER A 54 19.17 9.47 -15.23
N TRP A 55 18.06 8.84 -15.66
CA TRP A 55 17.45 7.76 -14.90
C TRP A 55 18.41 6.58 -14.70
N GLN A 56 19.28 6.29 -15.67
CA GLN A 56 20.24 5.18 -15.56
C GLN A 56 21.32 5.47 -14.52
N ILE A 57 21.81 6.72 -14.49
CA ILE A 57 22.86 7.19 -13.56
C ILE A 57 22.36 7.14 -12.13
N ASP A 58 21.11 7.57 -11.91
CA ASP A 58 20.48 7.59 -10.58
C ASP A 58 19.96 6.21 -10.14
N THR A 59 20.01 5.21 -11.03
CA THR A 59 19.55 3.85 -10.73
C THR A 59 20.69 3.00 -10.19
N GLN A 60 20.48 2.46 -8.98
CA GLN A 60 21.37 1.49 -8.36
C GLN A 60 20.63 0.19 -8.10
N ILE A 61 21.27 -0.94 -8.38
CA ILE A 61 20.74 -2.26 -8.06
C ILE A 61 21.32 -2.70 -6.71
N SER A 62 20.45 -3.14 -5.82
CA SER A 62 20.79 -3.58 -4.47
C SER A 62 20.22 -4.97 -4.22
N ILE A 63 21.01 -5.83 -3.57
CA ILE A 63 20.56 -7.15 -3.14
C ILE A 63 20.59 -7.21 -1.62
N ASN A 64 19.51 -7.71 -1.03
CA ASN A 64 19.38 -7.99 0.41
C ASN A 64 19.70 -6.76 1.29
N GLY A 65 19.19 -5.57 0.90
CA GLY A 65 19.44 -4.33 1.64
C GLY A 65 20.84 -3.74 1.47
N GLY A 66 21.60 -4.17 0.46
CA GLY A 66 22.89 -3.59 0.08
C GLY A 66 24.11 -4.47 0.32
N GLU A 67 23.90 -5.76 0.62
CA GLU A 67 24.94 -6.78 0.72
C GLU A 67 25.70 -6.91 -0.61
N TYR A 68 24.96 -6.95 -1.71
CA TYR A 68 25.53 -6.83 -3.05
C TYR A 68 24.96 -5.59 -3.73
N LYS A 69 25.83 -4.90 -4.48
CA LYS A 69 25.47 -3.70 -5.23
C LYS A 69 25.88 -3.89 -6.68
N GLY A 70 25.01 -3.46 -7.58
CA GLY A 70 25.24 -3.46 -9.01
C GLY A 70 24.87 -2.12 -9.62
N PHE A 71 25.44 -1.85 -10.78
CA PHE A 71 25.14 -0.67 -11.57
C PHE A 71 24.53 -1.10 -12.89
N LEU A 72 23.76 -0.20 -13.47
CA LEU A 72 23.17 -0.40 -14.78
C LEU A 72 24.18 -0.07 -15.88
N ARG A 73 24.18 -0.86 -16.95
CA ARG A 73 24.89 -0.57 -18.18
C ARG A 73 24.09 0.39 -19.06
N ASP A 74 24.73 0.91 -20.10
CA ASP A 74 24.15 1.77 -21.13
C ASP A 74 22.90 1.17 -21.78
N ASP A 75 22.90 -0.15 -22.02
CA ASP A 75 21.77 -0.87 -22.60
C ASP A 75 20.63 -1.16 -21.62
N GLY A 76 20.77 -0.75 -20.35
CA GLY A 76 19.83 -1.06 -19.28
C GLY A 76 20.01 -2.46 -18.67
N SER A 77 21.05 -3.22 -19.03
CA SER A 77 21.34 -4.50 -18.38
C SER A 77 22.14 -4.31 -17.09
N PHE A 78 22.00 -5.24 -16.15
CA PHE A 78 22.84 -5.33 -14.98
C PHE A 78 23.28 -6.76 -14.74
N VAL A 79 24.46 -6.90 -14.17
CA VAL A 79 25.09 -8.18 -13.86
C VAL A 79 25.73 -8.05 -12.49
N ILE A 80 25.32 -8.91 -11.55
CA ILE A 80 25.90 -9.00 -10.21
C ILE A 80 26.49 -10.40 -10.05
N SER A 81 27.81 -10.47 -10.06
CA SER A 81 28.59 -11.71 -9.91
C SER A 81 28.88 -12.02 -8.45
N SER A 82 29.34 -13.24 -8.19
CA SER A 82 29.81 -13.69 -6.87
C SER A 82 28.72 -13.79 -5.80
N VAL A 83 27.51 -14.18 -6.20
CA VAL A 83 26.40 -14.44 -5.28
C VAL A 83 26.32 -15.95 -4.99
N PRO A 84 26.37 -16.41 -3.73
CA PRO A 84 26.26 -17.82 -3.40
C PRO A 84 24.86 -18.38 -3.71
N SER A 85 24.68 -19.70 -3.59
CA SER A 85 23.34 -20.29 -3.68
C SER A 85 22.49 -19.88 -2.47
N GLY A 86 21.26 -19.42 -2.70
CA GLY A 86 20.39 -18.92 -1.64
C GLY A 86 19.14 -18.23 -2.16
N SER A 87 18.37 -17.62 -1.26
CA SER A 87 17.22 -16.78 -1.61
C SER A 87 17.57 -15.33 -1.37
N TYR A 88 17.57 -14.54 -2.44
CA TYR A 88 17.96 -13.14 -2.42
C TYR A 88 16.80 -12.26 -2.83
N VAL A 89 16.75 -11.06 -2.27
CA VAL A 89 15.81 -10.02 -2.70
C VAL A 89 16.57 -9.01 -3.52
N VAL A 90 16.19 -8.87 -4.78
CA VAL A 90 16.76 -7.89 -5.72
C VAL A 90 15.83 -6.68 -5.74
N GLU A 91 16.42 -5.52 -5.46
CA GLU A 91 15.76 -4.22 -5.41
C GLU A 91 16.46 -3.27 -6.37
N ILE A 92 15.67 -2.42 -7.01
CA ILE A 92 16.18 -1.32 -7.83
C ILE A 92 15.87 -0.05 -7.08
N LEU A 93 16.91 0.69 -6.75
CA LEU A 93 16.85 1.96 -6.06
C LEU A 93 16.96 3.07 -7.10
N ASN A 94 15.95 3.91 -7.16
CA ASN A 94 15.94 5.12 -7.98
C ASN A 94 15.16 6.20 -7.22
N PRO A 95 15.61 7.47 -7.25
CA PRO A 95 14.94 8.57 -6.55
C PRO A 95 13.59 8.94 -7.20
N ASP A 96 13.47 8.89 -8.51
CA ASP A 96 12.26 9.35 -9.19
C ASP A 96 11.25 8.23 -9.41
N TYR A 97 11.71 6.99 -9.58
CA TYR A 97 10.88 5.88 -10.04
C TYR A 97 10.86 4.71 -9.07
N TYR A 98 9.68 4.14 -8.88
CA TYR A 98 9.49 2.91 -8.13
C TYR A 98 9.50 1.71 -9.08
N TYR A 99 10.33 0.73 -8.72
CA TYR A 99 10.42 -0.56 -9.39
C TYR A 99 9.97 -1.67 -8.45
N GLU A 100 9.40 -2.72 -9.03
CA GLU A 100 8.98 -3.90 -8.26
C GLU A 100 10.20 -4.71 -7.80
N SER A 101 10.25 -5.05 -6.51
CA SER A 101 11.29 -5.93 -5.97
C SER A 101 10.97 -7.40 -6.27
N VAL A 102 12.02 -8.15 -6.60
CA VAL A 102 11.90 -9.55 -7.02
C VAL A 102 12.76 -10.42 -6.14
N ARG A 103 12.20 -11.53 -5.68
CA ARG A 103 12.95 -12.57 -4.97
C ARG A 103 13.52 -13.56 -5.98
N VAL A 104 14.83 -13.75 -5.95
CA VAL A 104 15.57 -14.72 -6.77
C VAL A 104 16.07 -15.83 -5.88
N GLU A 105 15.65 -17.05 -6.18
CA GLU A 105 16.15 -18.27 -5.55
C GLU A 105 17.13 -18.95 -6.49
N ILE A 106 18.33 -19.21 -5.98
CA ILE A 106 19.42 -19.88 -6.69
C ILE A 106 19.59 -21.24 -6.06
N ASN A 107 19.34 -22.29 -6.82
CA ASN A 107 19.63 -23.64 -6.36
C ASN A 107 21.15 -23.89 -6.41
N PRO A 108 21.70 -24.74 -5.53
CA PRO A 108 23.09 -25.21 -5.63
C PRO A 108 23.43 -25.94 -6.94
N LYS A 109 22.41 -26.27 -7.75
CA LYS A 109 22.54 -26.85 -9.10
C LYS A 109 22.55 -25.79 -10.22
N GLY A 110 22.58 -24.50 -9.88
CA GLY A 110 22.55 -23.39 -10.84
C GLY A 110 21.20 -23.07 -11.49
N LYS A 111 20.10 -23.65 -11.02
CA LYS A 111 18.75 -23.30 -11.49
C LYS A 111 18.22 -22.07 -10.77
N PHE A 112 17.93 -21.02 -11.53
CA PHE A 112 17.30 -19.79 -11.05
C PHE A 112 15.78 -19.89 -11.05
N ARG A 113 15.16 -19.35 -10.01
CA ARG A 113 13.71 -19.12 -9.93
C ARG A 113 13.47 -17.70 -9.43
N ALA A 114 12.78 -16.89 -10.20
CA ALA A 114 12.39 -15.55 -9.80
C ALA A 114 10.89 -15.49 -9.49
N ARG A 115 10.53 -14.73 -8.45
CA ARG A 115 9.14 -14.54 -8.02
C ARG A 115 8.94 -13.15 -7.46
N LYS A 116 7.74 -12.60 -7.62
CA LYS A 116 7.36 -11.31 -7.02
C LYS A 116 7.56 -11.35 -5.50
N LEU A 117 8.12 -10.29 -4.94
CA LEU A 117 8.28 -10.20 -3.50
C LEU A 117 6.93 -9.85 -2.84
N ASN A 118 6.48 -10.73 -1.94
CA ASN A 118 5.32 -10.48 -1.08
C ASN A 118 5.71 -10.82 0.36
N TYR A 119 5.70 -9.81 1.23
CA TYR A 119 6.01 -9.99 2.66
C TYR A 119 4.81 -10.49 3.48
N VAL A 120 3.59 -10.24 3.01
CA VAL A 120 2.36 -10.60 3.74
C VAL A 120 2.04 -12.09 3.56
N GLN A 121 2.17 -12.59 2.32
CA GLN A 121 1.87 -13.99 1.99
C GLN A 121 3.09 -14.63 1.29
N PRO A 122 4.06 -15.16 2.05
CA PRO A 122 5.26 -15.77 1.48
C PRO A 122 4.99 -17.08 0.73
N SER A 123 3.83 -17.72 0.96
CA SER A 123 3.38 -18.91 0.24
C SER A 123 2.82 -18.62 -1.15
N GLN A 124 2.41 -17.37 -1.42
CA GLN A 124 1.91 -16.98 -2.72
C GLN A 124 3.10 -16.85 -3.69
N VAL A 125 3.16 -17.74 -4.68
CA VAL A 125 4.22 -17.77 -5.67
C VAL A 125 3.71 -17.21 -6.98
N VAL A 126 4.06 -15.95 -7.28
CA VAL A 126 3.89 -15.36 -8.61
C VAL A 126 5.23 -15.42 -9.31
N GLN A 127 5.39 -16.36 -10.25
CA GLN A 127 6.64 -16.57 -10.96
C GLN A 127 6.91 -15.42 -11.93
N VAL A 128 8.17 -14.99 -11.96
CA VAL A 128 8.68 -13.94 -12.86
C VAL A 128 9.72 -14.60 -13.78
N PRO A 129 9.76 -14.25 -15.08
CA PRO A 129 10.76 -14.79 -15.99
C PRO A 129 12.17 -14.38 -15.58
N TYR A 130 13.13 -15.27 -15.85
CA TYR A 130 14.56 -15.03 -15.71
C TYR A 130 15.23 -15.14 -17.09
N PRO A 131 16.19 -14.27 -17.49
CA PRO A 131 16.73 -13.11 -16.76
C PRO A 131 15.69 -12.05 -16.40
N LEU A 132 15.95 -11.30 -15.34
CA LEU A 132 14.96 -10.38 -14.76
C LEU A 132 14.60 -9.28 -15.76
N LYS A 133 13.31 -8.99 -15.92
CA LYS A 133 12.80 -7.89 -16.75
C LYS A 133 11.99 -6.95 -15.88
N LEU A 134 12.62 -5.85 -15.48
CA LEU A 134 12.08 -4.94 -14.47
C LEU A 134 11.63 -3.66 -15.16
N LYS A 135 10.38 -3.26 -14.94
CA LYS A 135 9.77 -2.05 -15.50
C LYS A 135 9.41 -1.08 -14.38
N ALA A 136 9.51 0.21 -14.65
CA ALA A 136 9.05 1.24 -13.72
C ALA A 136 7.52 1.14 -13.56
N LEU A 137 7.04 1.09 -12.32
CA LEU A 137 5.61 0.99 -12.02
C LEU A 137 4.99 2.36 -11.80
N THR A 138 5.61 3.18 -10.96
CA THR A 138 5.09 4.51 -10.63
C THR A 138 6.22 5.50 -10.41
N ARG A 139 5.92 6.78 -10.55
CA ARG A 139 6.83 7.87 -10.17
C ARG A 139 6.60 8.25 -8.71
N PHE A 140 7.67 8.40 -7.93
CA PHE A 140 7.56 8.89 -6.57
C PHE A 140 7.01 10.32 -6.56
N ARG A 141 5.97 10.53 -5.74
CA ARG A 141 5.40 11.85 -5.47
C ARG A 141 5.74 12.22 -4.04
N TYR A 142 6.95 12.71 -3.84
CA TYR A 142 7.45 13.12 -2.52
C TYR A 142 6.65 14.25 -1.90
N PHE A 143 6.09 15.12 -2.75
CA PHE A 143 5.30 16.25 -2.32
C PHE A 143 3.82 15.94 -2.47
N GLN A 144 3.08 16.13 -1.38
CA GLN A 144 1.63 16.19 -1.43
C GLN A 144 1.22 17.49 -2.12
N GLN A 145 0.36 17.39 -3.14
CA GLN A 145 -0.20 18.57 -3.76
C GLN A 145 -1.08 19.29 -2.73
N ARG A 146 -0.89 20.60 -2.58
CA ARG A 146 -1.78 21.41 -1.74
C ARG A 146 -3.20 21.31 -2.29
N GLU A 147 -4.17 21.24 -1.39
CA GLU A 147 -5.58 21.35 -1.76
C GLU A 147 -5.77 22.68 -2.48
N GLN A 148 -6.05 22.59 -3.78
CA GLN A 148 -6.38 23.74 -4.58
C GLN A 148 -7.85 24.05 -4.36
N TRP A 149 -8.19 25.33 -4.37
CA TRP A 149 -9.59 25.74 -4.39
C TRP A 149 -10.21 25.27 -5.71
N LYS A 150 -10.92 24.14 -5.68
CA LYS A 150 -11.66 23.66 -6.84
C LYS A 150 -13.07 24.22 -6.79
N ILE A 151 -13.46 24.94 -7.83
CA ILE A 151 -14.83 25.47 -7.96
C ILE A 151 -15.85 24.32 -7.94
N THR A 152 -15.46 23.14 -8.42
CA THR A 152 -16.28 21.91 -8.32
C THR A 152 -16.52 21.49 -6.88
N ASP A 153 -15.52 21.61 -6.00
CA ASP A 153 -15.65 21.21 -4.59
C ASP A 153 -16.54 22.20 -3.82
N PHE A 154 -16.58 23.47 -4.26
CA PHE A 154 -17.56 24.46 -3.79
C PHE A 154 -18.97 24.17 -4.31
N LEU A 155 -19.14 23.85 -5.60
CA LEU A 155 -20.46 23.55 -6.18
C LEU A 155 -21.06 22.26 -5.61
N PHE A 156 -20.24 21.23 -5.42
CA PHE A 156 -20.63 19.96 -4.80
C PHE A 156 -20.62 20.01 -3.27
N ASN A 157 -20.44 21.19 -2.67
CA ASN A 157 -20.65 21.36 -1.25
C ASN A 157 -22.15 21.19 -0.94
N PRO A 158 -22.55 20.26 -0.06
CA PRO A 158 -23.94 19.97 0.21
C PRO A 158 -24.75 21.20 0.61
N MET A 159 -24.14 22.19 1.28
CA MET A 159 -24.84 23.41 1.67
C MET A 159 -25.14 24.32 0.48
N VAL A 160 -24.18 24.46 -0.44
CA VAL A 160 -24.34 25.30 -1.64
C VAL A 160 -25.31 24.65 -2.62
N LEU A 161 -25.19 23.34 -2.81
CA LEU A 161 -26.06 22.57 -3.69
C LEU A 161 -27.52 22.63 -3.21
N MET A 162 -27.78 22.45 -1.91
CA MET A 162 -29.12 22.54 -1.34
C MET A 162 -29.72 23.94 -1.37
N MET A 163 -28.90 24.99 -1.51
CA MET A 163 -29.40 26.35 -1.68
C MET A 163 -29.72 26.66 -3.15
N ILE A 164 -28.82 26.31 -4.07
CA ILE A 164 -28.95 26.65 -5.49
C ILE A 164 -29.96 25.75 -6.21
N LEU A 165 -29.97 24.44 -5.91
CA LEU A 165 -30.85 23.47 -6.56
C LEU A 165 -32.36 23.81 -6.42
N PRO A 166 -32.91 24.09 -5.21
CA PRO A 166 -34.32 24.44 -5.10
C PRO A 166 -34.65 25.78 -5.75
N LEU A 167 -33.75 26.77 -5.71
CA LEU A 167 -33.95 28.04 -6.42
C LEU A 167 -33.99 27.85 -7.94
N PHE A 168 -33.09 27.01 -8.48
CA PHE A 168 -33.08 26.66 -9.90
C PHE A 168 -34.37 25.96 -10.33
N VAL A 169 -34.84 24.99 -9.54
CA VAL A 169 -36.13 24.31 -9.75
C VAL A 169 -37.29 25.30 -9.64
N MET A 170 -37.29 26.20 -8.65
CA MET A 170 -38.35 27.21 -8.47
C MET A 170 -38.42 28.21 -9.64
N LEU A 171 -37.32 28.47 -10.35
CA LEU A 171 -37.31 29.35 -11.52
C LEU A 171 -37.69 28.64 -12.83
N ILE A 172 -37.34 27.35 -12.95
CA ILE A 172 -37.60 26.56 -14.16
C ILE A 172 -38.99 25.93 -14.15
N LEU A 173 -39.48 25.46 -13.00
CA LEU A 173 -40.81 24.86 -12.89
C LEU A 173 -41.91 25.78 -13.44
N PRO A 174 -41.96 27.10 -13.13
CA PRO A 174 -42.96 27.99 -13.71
C PRO A 174 -42.81 28.14 -15.22
N LYS A 175 -41.59 28.12 -15.75
CA LYS A 175 -41.33 28.20 -17.19
C LYS A 175 -41.78 26.93 -17.91
N MET A 176 -41.42 25.76 -17.39
CA MET A 176 -41.86 24.48 -17.95
C MET A 176 -43.36 24.29 -17.80
N MET A 177 -43.95 24.67 -16.65
CA MET A 177 -45.40 24.62 -16.43
C MET A 177 -46.17 25.68 -17.25
N SER A 178 -45.52 26.66 -17.87
CA SER A 178 -46.21 27.64 -18.71
C SER A 178 -46.53 27.10 -20.10
N ASP A 179 -45.83 26.06 -20.54
CA ASP A 179 -46.05 25.43 -21.85
C ASP A 179 -47.30 24.51 -21.82
N PRO A 180 -48.21 24.59 -22.80
CA PRO A 180 -49.48 23.84 -22.79
C PRO A 180 -49.32 22.32 -22.98
N GLU A 181 -48.15 21.83 -23.39
CA GLU A 181 -47.86 20.39 -23.53
C GLU A 181 -47.49 19.73 -22.19
N THR A 182 -46.64 20.37 -21.38
CA THR A 182 -46.21 19.87 -20.06
C THR A 182 -47.34 19.89 -19.03
N LYS A 183 -48.30 20.82 -19.14
CA LYS A 183 -49.52 20.84 -18.32
C LYS A 183 -50.35 19.59 -18.53
N LYS A 184 -50.52 19.15 -19.78
CA LYS A 184 -51.25 17.90 -20.11
C LYS A 184 -50.50 16.67 -19.61
N GLU A 185 -49.17 16.67 -19.65
CA GLU A 185 -48.35 15.59 -19.08
C GLU A 185 -48.37 15.57 -17.54
N MET A 186 -48.41 16.73 -16.87
CA MET A 186 -48.57 16.84 -15.42
C MET A 186 -49.99 16.49 -14.94
N GLU A 187 -51.01 16.83 -15.71
CA GLU A 187 -52.40 16.40 -15.48
C GLU A 187 -52.53 14.88 -15.63
N ASN A 188 -51.84 14.28 -16.61
CA ASN A 188 -51.74 12.81 -16.74
C ASN A 188 -50.90 12.17 -15.61
N LEU A 189 -49.94 12.90 -15.05
CA LEU A 189 -49.16 12.50 -13.87
C LEU A 189 -49.77 12.94 -12.53
N ASN A 190 -51.10 13.07 -12.39
CA ASN A 190 -51.84 13.13 -11.11
C ASN A 190 -51.18 13.92 -9.93
N LEU A 191 -50.45 15.00 -10.23
CA LEU A 191 -49.70 15.81 -9.25
C LEU A 191 -50.66 16.47 -8.23
N SER A 192 -51.89 16.73 -8.65
CA SER A 192 -52.98 17.30 -7.84
C SER A 192 -53.50 16.37 -6.73
N LYS A 193 -53.24 15.05 -6.81
CA LYS A 193 -53.46 14.12 -5.68
C LYS A 193 -52.27 14.03 -4.72
N MET A 194 -51.09 14.49 -5.13
CA MET A 194 -49.88 14.48 -4.31
C MET A 194 -49.76 15.74 -3.43
N THR A 195 -50.33 16.87 -3.87
CA THR A 195 -50.30 18.14 -3.11
C THR A 195 -51.24 18.19 -1.91
N ASN A 196 -52.28 17.36 -1.84
CA ASN A 196 -53.24 17.38 -0.73
C ASN A 196 -52.85 16.48 0.47
N ASP A 197 -51.97 15.49 0.28
CA ASP A 197 -51.63 14.47 1.29
C ASP A 197 -50.11 14.35 1.53
N MET A 198 -49.34 15.43 1.35
CA MET A 198 -47.90 15.42 1.68
C MET A 198 -47.62 16.08 3.04
N PRO A 199 -46.91 15.39 3.97
CA PRO A 199 -46.26 16.05 5.09
C PRO A 199 -45.20 17.02 4.57
N GLU A 200 -44.94 18.09 5.32
CA GLU A 200 -44.14 19.24 4.89
C GLU A 200 -42.82 18.78 4.23
N ILE A 201 -42.56 19.24 3.00
CA ILE A 201 -41.40 18.83 2.17
C ILE A 201 -40.06 19.01 2.93
N SER A 202 -40.04 19.89 3.93
CA SER A 202 -38.97 20.10 4.92
C SER A 202 -38.60 18.81 5.69
N GLU A 203 -39.57 18.02 6.16
CA GLU A 203 -39.35 16.81 6.96
C GLU A 203 -38.88 15.64 6.09
N MET A 204 -39.35 15.58 4.84
CA MET A 204 -38.95 14.56 3.88
C MET A 204 -37.52 14.78 3.37
N ILE A 205 -37.13 16.03 3.10
CA ILE A 205 -35.75 16.38 2.71
C ILE A 205 -34.80 16.22 3.90
N THR A 206 -35.21 16.60 5.11
CA THR A 206 -34.41 16.41 6.32
C THR A 206 -34.15 14.93 6.59
N SER A 207 -35.17 14.07 6.52
CA SER A 207 -35.00 12.62 6.75
C SER A 207 -34.14 11.91 5.69
N PHE A 208 -34.16 12.37 4.44
CA PHE A 208 -33.26 11.87 3.38
C PHE A 208 -31.81 12.36 3.54
N PHE A 209 -31.61 13.56 4.06
CA PHE A 209 -30.28 14.16 4.21
C PHE A 209 -29.58 13.74 5.51
N THR A 210 -30.34 13.41 6.58
CA THR A 210 -29.79 12.97 7.87
C THR A 210 -29.64 11.45 8.02
N GLY A 211 -30.05 10.67 7.01
CA GLY A 211 -29.74 9.24 6.93
C GLY A 211 -30.37 8.35 8.02
N GLY A 212 -31.57 8.68 8.53
CA GLY A 212 -32.30 7.74 9.39
C GLY A 212 -33.46 8.32 10.24
N ALA A 213 -34.64 7.74 10.03
CA ALA A 213 -35.88 7.67 10.84
C ALA A 213 -36.52 8.96 11.40
N PRO A 214 -37.84 9.18 11.20
CA PRO A 214 -38.55 10.32 11.77
C PRO A 214 -38.79 10.12 13.28
N GLN A 215 -38.44 11.14 14.06
CA GLN A 215 -38.70 11.19 15.50
C GLN A 215 -40.11 11.74 15.74
N ALA A 216 -41.09 10.85 15.94
CA ALA A 216 -42.46 11.25 16.26
C ALA A 216 -42.58 11.63 17.74
N GLY A 217 -42.75 12.92 18.01
CA GLY A 217 -43.17 13.44 19.30
C GLY A 217 -44.70 13.45 19.44
N GLY A 218 -45.21 12.81 20.50
CA GLY A 218 -46.38 13.27 21.24
C GLY A 218 -47.74 12.60 20.96
N SER A 219 -48.18 11.72 21.88
CA SER A 219 -49.60 11.60 22.24
C SER A 219 -49.80 11.01 23.64
N LYS A 220 -50.70 11.64 24.42
CA LYS A 220 -51.13 11.29 25.78
C LYS A 220 -52.02 10.04 25.82
N GLU A 221 -52.07 9.45 27.02
CA GLU A 221 -53.25 8.89 27.73
C GLU A 221 -53.36 7.35 27.93
N LYS A 222 -53.92 7.03 29.11
CA LYS A 222 -53.96 5.78 29.90
C LYS A 222 -54.83 4.67 29.27
N ASP A 223 -54.48 3.39 29.46
CA ASP A 223 -55.07 2.52 30.51
C ASP A 223 -54.53 1.06 30.49
N LYS A 224 -54.73 0.40 31.64
CA LYS A 224 -54.35 -0.96 32.14
C LYS A 224 -54.26 -2.15 31.15
N ALA A 225 -53.28 -3.04 31.37
CA ALA A 225 -53.46 -4.38 31.98
C ALA A 225 -52.18 -5.27 32.01
N LYS A 226 -51.93 -5.82 33.20
CA LYS A 226 -51.18 -7.03 33.63
C LYS A 226 -50.41 -7.87 32.58
N SER A 227 -49.15 -8.23 32.90
CA SER A 227 -48.80 -9.60 33.34
C SER A 227 -47.30 -9.80 33.61
N SER A 228 -47.03 -10.55 34.68
CA SER A 228 -45.80 -11.21 35.12
C SER A 228 -44.96 -11.90 34.05
N SER A 229 -43.62 -11.93 34.18
CA SER A 229 -42.81 -13.16 34.29
C SER A 229 -41.30 -12.93 34.13
N SER A 230 -40.54 -13.34 35.16
CA SER A 230 -39.20 -13.98 35.14
C SER A 230 -38.05 -13.43 34.27
N LYS A 231 -37.03 -12.90 34.93
CA LYS A 231 -35.67 -12.73 34.37
C LYS A 231 -34.65 -13.38 35.30
N GLN A 232 -34.22 -14.62 35.02
CA GLN A 232 -32.87 -15.08 35.33
C GLN A 232 -32.55 -16.43 34.65
N GLY A 233 -31.79 -16.36 33.55
CA GLY A 233 -30.99 -17.46 33.01
C GLY A 233 -29.58 -16.91 32.74
N LYS A 234 -28.59 -17.29 33.56
CA LYS A 234 -27.66 -18.40 33.35
C LYS A 234 -26.41 -17.96 32.55
N LYS A 235 -25.38 -17.50 33.26
CA LYS A 235 -23.97 -17.57 32.84
C LYS A 235 -23.36 -18.79 33.52
N LYS A 236 -22.82 -19.73 32.74
CA LYS A 236 -21.96 -20.82 33.19
C LYS A 236 -20.92 -21.07 32.11
N ASN A 237 -19.66 -21.11 32.55
CA ASN A 237 -18.41 -21.49 31.89
C ASN A 237 -18.04 -20.82 30.58
#